data_AF-A0A2I0T3N4-F1
#
_entry.id   AF-A0A2I0T3N4-F1
#
_cell.length_a   1.000
_cell.length_b   1.000
_cell.length_c   1.000
_cell.angle_alpha   90.00
_cell.angle_beta   90.00
_cell.angle_gamma   90.00
#
_symmetry.space_group_name_H-M   'P 1'
#
loop_
_entity.id
_entity.type
_entity.pdbx_description
1 polymer ?
#
loop_
_entity_poly.entity_id
_entity_poly.type
_entity_poly.pdbx_seq_one_letter_code
_entity_poly.pdbx_strand_id
1 'polypeptide(L)'
;MKIDTIAADESFTNVDLGVRRLKLNTEVRGVGPLSKRGFYLAFQDIGACIAIVSVRVYYKKCPAMVRNLASFSEAVTGADSSSLVEVRGECVGHSEERDTPKMYCSAEGEWLVPIGKCVCSAGYEEQRDSCMGHSFGMGTGFAMGAGIRTGAALAPSFLTMECVAQRSHPSAPSSSGWY
;
A
#
# COMPACT_ATOMS: atom_id res chain seq x y z
N MET A 1 -2.55 -15.55 32.83
CA MET A 1 -1.54 -14.47 32.67
C MET A 1 -2.17 -13.16 33.09
N LYS A 2 -1.54 -12.40 33.99
CA LYS A 2 -2.01 -11.06 34.38
C LYS A 2 -1.45 -10.05 33.37
N ILE A 3 -2.30 -9.20 32.81
CA ILE A 3 -1.89 -8.16 31.85
C ILE A 3 -1.36 -6.94 32.60
N ASP A 4 -2.20 -6.35 33.46
CA ASP A 4 -1.82 -5.21 34.28
C ASP A 4 -2.77 -5.05 35.48
N THR A 5 -2.44 -4.14 36.39
CA THR A 5 -3.35 -3.60 37.41
C THR A 5 -3.89 -2.28 36.90
N ILE A 6 -5.20 -2.18 36.67
CA ILE A 6 -5.83 -0.97 36.15
C ILE A 6 -6.15 -0.02 37.32
N ALA A 7 -5.73 1.23 37.20
CA ALA A 7 -6.05 2.30 38.12
C ALA A 7 -6.92 3.36 37.42
N ALA A 8 -7.56 4.21 38.22
CA ALA A 8 -8.32 5.35 37.72
C ALA A 8 -7.43 6.60 37.76
N ASP A 9 -7.35 7.34 36.64
CA ASP A 9 -6.72 8.67 36.61
C ASP A 9 -7.50 9.66 37.50
N GLU A 10 -8.84 9.58 37.46
CA GLU A 10 -9.71 10.33 38.37
C GLU A 10 -10.71 9.42 39.09
N SER A 11 -10.86 9.63 40.39
CA SER A 11 -11.88 8.97 41.20
C SER A 11 -13.13 9.84 41.33
N PHE A 12 -14.27 9.16 41.48
CA PHE A 12 -15.54 9.79 41.81
C PHE A 12 -15.59 10.18 43.28
N THR A 13 -16.12 11.36 43.58
CA THR A 13 -16.35 11.82 44.95
C THR A 13 -17.84 12.02 45.23
N ASN A 14 -18.22 12.10 46.51
CA ASN A 14 -19.60 12.40 46.92
C ASN A 14 -20.12 13.74 46.36
N VAL A 15 -19.22 14.68 46.06
CA VAL A 15 -19.57 15.95 45.42
C VAL A 15 -20.03 15.72 43.99
N ASP A 16 -19.32 14.89 43.22
CA ASP A 16 -19.67 14.58 41.82
C ASP A 16 -21.05 13.89 41.72
N LEU A 17 -21.41 13.06 42.71
CA LEU A 17 -22.75 12.47 42.82
C LEU A 17 -23.85 13.52 43.03
N GLY A 18 -23.58 14.53 43.87
CA GLY A 18 -24.51 15.63 44.13
C GLY A 18 -24.82 16.47 42.89
N VAL A 19 -23.83 16.63 41.98
CA VAL A 19 -23.99 17.36 40.71
C VAL A 19 -24.26 16.43 39.51
N ARG A 20 -24.43 15.13 39.73
CA ARG A 20 -24.62 14.08 38.70
C ARG A 20 -23.54 14.10 37.61
N ARG A 21 -22.30 14.42 37.98
CA ARG A 21 -21.17 14.46 37.05
C ARG A 21 -20.50 13.10 36.97
N LEU A 22 -20.42 12.54 35.77
CA LEU A 22 -19.72 11.27 35.54
C LEU A 22 -18.25 11.52 35.17
N LYS A 23 -17.34 10.74 35.77
CA LYS A 23 -15.90 10.74 35.48
C LYS A 23 -15.48 9.39 34.89
N LEU A 24 -15.39 9.31 33.57
CA LEU A 24 -15.07 8.06 32.88
C LEU A 24 -13.58 7.96 32.59
N ASN A 25 -12.90 6.98 33.19
CA ASN A 25 -11.50 6.67 32.88
C ASN A 25 -11.42 5.73 31.68
N THR A 26 -10.44 5.93 30.80
CA THR A 26 -10.20 5.07 29.64
C THR A 26 -8.78 4.55 29.67
N GLU A 27 -8.62 3.23 29.77
CA GLU A 27 -7.33 2.56 29.90
C GLU A 27 -7.13 1.60 28.71
N VAL A 28 -5.97 1.70 28.05
CA VAL A 28 -5.62 0.87 26.89
C VAL A 28 -4.40 0.03 27.22
N ARG A 29 -4.47 -1.28 26.97
CA ARG A 29 -3.36 -2.22 27.18
C ARG A 29 -3.25 -3.18 26.01
N GLY A 30 -2.01 -3.48 25.61
CA GLY A 30 -1.70 -4.47 24.57
C GLY A 30 -1.65 -5.89 25.15
N VAL A 31 -2.04 -6.87 24.34
CA VAL A 31 -1.94 -8.30 24.67
C VAL A 31 -1.33 -9.03 23.47
N GLY A 32 -0.23 -9.73 23.67
CA GLY A 32 0.39 -10.50 22.58
C GLY A 32 1.81 -10.97 22.88
N PRO A 33 2.39 -11.80 21.98
CA PRO A 33 1.75 -12.37 20.79
C PRO A 33 0.74 -13.48 21.13
N LEU A 34 -0.40 -13.50 20.44
CA LEU A 34 -1.44 -14.53 20.61
C LEU A 34 -1.27 -15.63 19.56
N SER A 35 -1.14 -16.88 19.99
CA SER A 35 -0.90 -18.04 19.11
C SER A 35 -2.06 -19.04 19.02
N LYS A 36 -3.06 -18.91 19.90
CA LYS A 36 -4.26 -19.76 19.92
C LYS A 36 -5.40 -19.08 19.16
N ARG A 37 -6.41 -19.86 18.78
CA ARG A 37 -7.59 -19.37 18.03
C ARG A 37 -8.43 -18.32 18.76
N GLY A 38 -8.23 -18.15 20.07
CA GLY A 38 -8.96 -17.17 20.86
C GLY A 38 -8.39 -17.07 22.27
N PHE A 39 -8.92 -16.13 23.03
CA PHE A 39 -8.55 -15.88 24.42
C PHE A 39 -9.77 -15.40 25.21
N TYR A 40 -9.68 -15.49 26.53
CA TYR A 40 -10.66 -14.98 27.47
C TYR A 40 -10.06 -13.83 28.26
N LEU A 41 -10.86 -12.81 28.53
CA LEU A 41 -10.52 -11.71 29.43
C LEU A 41 -11.30 -11.88 30.74
N ALA A 42 -10.63 -11.64 31.86
CA ALA A 42 -11.22 -11.68 33.18
C ALA A 42 -10.72 -10.50 34.01
N PHE A 43 -11.61 -9.92 34.81
CA PHE A 43 -11.30 -8.84 35.75
C PHE A 43 -11.36 -9.40 37.16
N GLN A 44 -10.29 -9.17 37.93
CA GLN A 44 -10.22 -9.55 39.33
C GLN A 44 -10.29 -8.28 40.17
N ASP A 45 -11.33 -8.17 40.98
CA ASP A 45 -11.48 -7.12 41.98
C ASP A 45 -11.13 -7.66 43.38
N ILE A 46 -10.47 -6.83 44.18
CA ILE A 46 -10.00 -7.13 45.55
C ILE A 46 -10.64 -6.15 46.55
N GLY A 47 -11.78 -5.54 46.21
CA GLY A 47 -12.57 -4.68 47.10
C GLY A 47 -12.61 -3.21 46.71
N ALA A 48 -12.47 -2.90 45.41
CA ALA A 48 -12.62 -1.54 44.90
C ALA A 48 -14.09 -1.21 44.59
N CYS A 49 -14.47 0.06 44.67
CA CYS A 49 -15.77 0.52 44.19
C CYS A 49 -15.65 0.88 42.70
N ILE A 50 -15.92 -0.09 41.82
CA ILE A 50 -15.71 0.05 40.37
C ILE A 50 -16.98 -0.28 39.58
N ALA A 51 -17.15 0.39 38.44
CA ALA A 51 -18.15 0.06 37.44
C ALA A 51 -17.50 0.02 36.05
N ILE A 52 -17.53 -1.14 35.39
CA ILE A 52 -17.02 -1.30 34.03
C ILE A 52 -18.11 -0.84 33.06
N VAL A 53 -17.88 0.28 32.38
CA VAL A 53 -18.87 0.87 31.46
C VAL A 53 -18.78 0.27 30.05
N SER A 54 -17.57 0.02 29.55
CA SER A 54 -17.35 -0.55 28.23
C SER A 54 -16.01 -1.26 28.17
N VAL A 55 -15.98 -2.41 27.49
CA VAL A 55 -14.75 -3.12 27.16
C VAL A 55 -14.72 -3.29 25.65
N ARG A 56 -13.70 -2.71 25.01
CA ARG A 56 -13.48 -2.84 23.57
C ARG A 56 -12.17 -3.57 23.31
N VAL A 57 -12.27 -4.70 22.63
CA VAL A 57 -11.12 -5.46 22.16
C VAL A 57 -10.97 -5.21 20.66
N TYR A 58 -9.77 -4.86 20.22
CA TYR A 58 -9.47 -4.63 18.81
C TYR A 58 -8.01 -4.96 18.51
N TYR A 59 -7.70 -5.14 17.24
CA TYR A 59 -6.34 -5.22 16.72
C TYR A 59 -6.20 -4.20 15.59
N LYS A 60 -4.96 -3.80 15.31
CA LYS A 60 -4.65 -2.86 14.24
C LYS A 60 -4.17 -3.63 13.00
N LYS A 61 -4.43 -3.04 11.84
CA LYS A 61 -4.03 -3.59 10.54
C LYS A 61 -3.82 -2.46 9.55
N CYS A 62 -2.90 -2.66 8.62
CA CYS A 62 -2.75 -1.79 7.46
C CYS A 62 -3.68 -2.27 6.34
N PRO A 63 -4.59 -1.42 5.82
CA PRO A 63 -5.56 -1.84 4.81
C PRO A 63 -4.88 -2.11 3.47
N ALA A 64 -5.51 -2.94 2.62
CA ALA A 64 -5.00 -3.15 1.26
C ALA A 64 -4.99 -1.82 0.47
N MET A 65 -3.91 -1.58 -0.28
CA MET A 65 -3.77 -0.36 -1.09
C MET A 65 -2.90 -0.60 -2.33
N VAL A 66 -2.96 0.33 -3.28
CA VAL A 66 -2.06 0.35 -4.43
C VAL A 66 -1.17 1.59 -4.36
N ARG A 67 0.12 1.43 -4.63
CA ARG A 67 1.09 2.52 -4.69
C ARG A 67 2.19 2.19 -5.67
N ASN A 68 2.64 3.17 -6.47
CA ASN A 68 3.71 2.98 -7.46
C ASN A 68 3.45 1.79 -8.39
N LEU A 69 2.18 1.63 -8.82
CA LEU A 69 1.72 0.51 -9.64
C LEU A 69 1.93 -0.89 -9.01
N ALA A 70 2.08 -0.96 -7.69
CA ALA A 70 2.13 -2.20 -6.94
C ALA A 70 0.97 -2.27 -5.94
N SER A 71 0.31 -3.41 -5.89
CA SER A 71 -0.74 -3.76 -4.93
C SER A 71 -0.11 -4.35 -3.67
N PHE A 72 -0.50 -3.83 -2.52
CA PHE A 72 -0.10 -4.30 -1.19
C PHE A 72 -1.33 -4.88 -0.49
N SER A 73 -1.23 -6.13 -0.08
CA SER A 73 -2.29 -6.83 0.65
C SER A 73 -2.43 -6.30 2.07
N GLU A 74 -3.59 -6.57 2.68
CA GLU A 74 -3.81 -6.22 4.08
C GLU A 74 -2.82 -6.96 5.00
N ALA A 75 -2.24 -6.22 5.95
CA ALA A 75 -1.24 -6.74 6.88
C ALA A 75 -1.63 -6.46 8.33
N VAL A 76 -1.53 -7.47 9.19
CA VAL A 76 -1.72 -7.31 10.64
C VAL A 76 -0.43 -6.75 11.23
N THR A 77 -0.56 -5.77 12.13
CA THR A 77 0.60 -5.16 12.80
C THR A 77 1.35 -6.17 13.64
N GLY A 78 2.65 -5.95 13.85
CA GLY A 78 3.43 -6.82 14.72
C GLY A 78 3.01 -6.72 16.21
N ALA A 79 3.56 -7.62 17.03
CA ALA A 79 3.18 -7.75 18.43
C ALA A 79 3.72 -6.60 19.32
N ASP A 80 4.84 -5.98 18.93
CA ASP A 80 5.52 -4.96 19.70
C ASP A 80 5.20 -3.56 19.18
N SER A 81 5.19 -2.56 20.07
CA SER A 81 4.86 -1.17 19.72
C SER A 81 5.84 -0.51 18.75
N SER A 82 7.05 -1.05 18.58
CA SER A 82 8.06 -0.59 17.62
C SER A 82 8.21 -1.52 16.42
N SER A 83 7.34 -2.51 16.28
CA SER A 83 7.45 -3.50 15.19
C SER A 83 7.08 -2.90 13.84
N LEU A 84 7.81 -3.33 12.81
CA LEU A 84 7.57 -2.99 11.41
C LEU A 84 7.43 -4.29 10.62
N VAL A 85 6.29 -4.47 9.96
CA VAL A 85 6.03 -5.64 9.12
C VAL A 85 6.34 -5.28 7.68
N GLU A 86 7.37 -5.91 7.10
CA GLU A 86 7.69 -5.76 5.67
C GLU A 86 6.64 -6.50 4.82
N VAL A 87 6.10 -5.81 3.83
CA VAL A 87 5.14 -6.33 2.86
C VAL A 87 5.67 -6.07 1.46
N ARG A 88 5.90 -7.15 0.71
CA ARG A 88 6.24 -7.08 -0.71
C ARG A 88 4.96 -6.82 -1.51
N GLY A 89 5.03 -5.85 -2.41
CA GLY A 89 3.94 -5.55 -3.34
C GLY A 89 3.96 -6.47 -4.56
N GLU A 90 2.82 -6.58 -5.22
CA GLU A 90 2.67 -7.26 -6.50
C GLU A 90 2.31 -6.25 -7.58
N CYS A 91 2.98 -6.30 -8.73
CA CYS A 91 2.68 -5.38 -9.82
C CYS A 91 1.23 -5.53 -10.30
N VAL A 92 0.55 -4.41 -10.52
CA VAL A 92 -0.82 -4.40 -11.05
C VAL A 92 -0.86 -4.94 -12.48
N GLY A 93 -2.05 -5.30 -12.96
CA GLY A 93 -2.22 -5.81 -14.32
C GLY A 93 -1.61 -4.87 -15.37
N HIS A 94 -0.97 -5.47 -16.38
CA HIS A 94 -0.29 -4.75 -17.47
C HIS A 94 0.87 -3.85 -17.01
N SER A 95 1.55 -4.25 -15.93
CA SER A 95 2.78 -3.61 -15.46
C SER A 95 3.87 -4.64 -15.15
N GLU A 96 5.11 -4.19 -15.17
CA GLU A 96 6.32 -4.97 -14.97
C GLU A 96 7.12 -4.43 -13.79
N GLU A 97 7.75 -5.33 -13.03
CA GLU A 97 8.62 -4.97 -11.90
C GLU A 97 9.89 -4.31 -12.44
N ARG A 98 10.06 -3.02 -12.12
CA ARG A 98 11.33 -2.32 -12.40
C ARG A 98 12.28 -2.44 -11.21
N ASP A 99 11.75 -2.16 -10.02
CA ASP A 99 12.44 -2.28 -8.74
C ASP A 99 11.48 -2.98 -7.77
N THR A 100 11.95 -3.97 -7.00
CA THR A 100 11.09 -4.76 -6.12
C THR A 100 10.26 -3.88 -5.17
N PRO A 101 8.92 -3.84 -5.33
CA PRO A 101 8.07 -2.97 -4.53
C PRO A 101 7.92 -3.51 -3.10
N LYS A 102 8.16 -2.65 -2.11
CA LYS A 102 8.08 -2.99 -0.68
C LYS A 102 7.49 -1.82 0.11
N MET A 103 6.75 -2.15 1.16
CA MET A 103 6.24 -1.21 2.16
C MET A 103 6.35 -1.80 3.56
N TYR A 104 6.30 -0.93 4.57
CA TYR A 104 6.33 -1.34 5.97
C TYR A 104 5.04 -0.92 6.67
N CYS A 105 4.39 -1.85 7.35
CA CYS A 105 3.21 -1.61 8.18
C CYS A 105 3.64 -1.38 9.64
N SER A 106 3.28 -0.23 10.22
CA SER A 106 3.64 0.13 11.59
C SER A 106 2.71 -0.48 12.64
N ALA A 107 3.11 -0.48 13.92
CA ALA A 107 2.28 -0.90 15.04
C ALA A 107 0.98 -0.10 15.18
N GLU A 108 0.92 1.10 14.60
CA GLU A 108 -0.24 1.98 14.58
C GLU A 108 -1.26 1.61 13.50
N GLY A 109 -0.93 0.71 12.58
CA GLY A 109 -1.76 0.36 11.43
C GLY A 109 -1.55 1.31 10.24
N GLU A 110 -0.44 2.04 10.22
CA GLU A 110 -0.11 3.01 9.17
C GLU A 110 0.94 2.44 8.21
N TRP A 111 0.75 2.73 6.93
CA TRP A 111 1.71 2.41 5.89
C TRP A 111 2.84 3.45 5.85
N LEU A 112 4.07 2.98 5.88
CA LEU A 112 5.27 3.83 5.77
C LEU A 112 5.78 3.94 4.34
N VAL A 113 6.97 4.51 4.16
CA VAL A 113 7.54 4.91 2.87
C VAL A 113 7.60 3.74 1.87
N PRO A 114 7.08 3.90 0.63
CA PRO A 114 7.20 2.90 -0.41
C PRO A 114 8.61 2.87 -1.00
N ILE A 115 9.12 1.65 -1.21
CA ILE A 115 10.41 1.37 -1.85
C ILE A 115 10.13 0.58 -3.13
N GLY A 116 10.82 0.91 -4.22
CA GLY A 116 10.61 0.26 -5.51
C GLY A 116 9.31 0.66 -6.20
N LYS A 117 9.10 0.13 -7.41
CA LYS A 117 7.94 0.44 -8.26
C LYS A 117 7.78 -0.55 -9.40
N CYS A 118 6.56 -0.61 -9.91
CA CYS A 118 6.27 -1.21 -11.19
C CYS A 118 6.13 -0.12 -12.26
N VAL A 119 6.19 -0.51 -13.53
CA VAL A 119 5.98 0.38 -14.68
C VAL A 119 5.03 -0.27 -15.67
N CYS A 120 4.16 0.49 -16.33
CA CYS A 120 3.26 -0.09 -17.31
C CYS A 120 4.02 -0.76 -18.46
N SER A 121 3.55 -1.92 -18.87
CA SER A 121 4.06 -2.66 -20.03
C SER A 121 3.82 -1.86 -21.32
N ALA A 122 4.54 -2.22 -22.39
CA ALA A 122 4.37 -1.59 -23.69
C ALA A 122 2.91 -1.61 -24.17
N GLY A 123 2.40 -0.46 -24.62
CA GLY A 123 1.02 -0.28 -25.07
C GLY A 123 0.03 0.14 -23.97
N TYR A 124 0.49 0.29 -22.73
CA TYR A 124 -0.29 0.78 -21.60
C TYR A 124 0.31 2.06 -21.01
N GLU A 125 -0.55 2.93 -20.52
CA GLU A 125 -0.18 4.19 -19.86
C GLU A 125 -0.70 4.20 -18.43
N GLU A 126 0.09 4.80 -17.52
CA GLU A 126 -0.28 4.95 -16.12
C GLU A 126 -1.43 5.95 -15.99
N GLN A 127 -2.57 5.45 -15.50
CA GLN A 127 -3.69 6.27 -15.08
C GLN A 127 -4.00 5.99 -13.61
N ARG A 128 -3.62 6.95 -12.76
CA ARG A 128 -3.68 6.84 -11.29
C ARG A 128 -2.86 5.64 -10.81
N ASP A 129 -3.52 4.60 -10.32
CA ASP A 129 -2.90 3.39 -9.77
C ASP A 129 -3.14 2.17 -10.67
N SER A 130 -3.35 2.39 -11.97
CA SER A 130 -3.65 1.36 -12.95
C SER A 130 -2.96 1.63 -14.28
N CYS A 131 -2.71 0.57 -15.04
CA CYS A 131 -2.21 0.65 -16.40
C CYS A 131 -3.36 0.42 -17.36
N MET A 132 -3.68 1.42 -18.17
CA MET A 132 -4.76 1.33 -19.16
C MET A 132 -4.18 1.31 -20.57
N GLY A 133 -4.72 0.42 -21.40
CA GLY A 133 -4.36 0.38 -22.81
C GLY A 133 -4.83 1.65 -23.51
N HIS A 134 -4.07 2.11 -24.49
CA HIS A 134 -4.55 3.19 -25.35
C HIS A 134 -5.85 2.73 -26.03
N SER A 135 -6.96 3.43 -25.76
CA SER A 135 -8.10 3.41 -26.67
C SER A 135 -7.65 4.11 -27.93
N PHE A 136 -7.10 3.37 -28.90
CA PHE A 136 -7.06 3.83 -30.27
C PHE A 136 -8.52 3.96 -30.69
N GLY A 137 -9.08 5.16 -30.49
CA GLY A 137 -10.37 5.52 -31.04
C GLY A 137 -10.25 5.32 -32.53
N MET A 138 -10.88 4.27 -33.05
CA MET A 138 -11.18 4.13 -34.45
C MET A 138 -12.26 5.17 -34.79
N GLY A 139 -11.89 6.44 -34.69
CA GLY A 139 -12.71 7.61 -34.94
C GLY A 139 -11.88 8.53 -35.81
N THR A 140 -12.23 8.56 -37.08
CA THR A 140 -11.70 9.42 -38.15
C THR A 140 -11.09 10.74 -37.65
N GLY A 141 -9.78 10.91 -37.86
CA GLY A 141 -9.11 12.20 -37.67
C GLY A 141 -7.74 12.06 -37.02
N PHE A 142 -6.73 11.74 -37.82
CA PHE A 142 -5.35 12.04 -37.47
C PHE A 142 -5.24 13.55 -37.15
N ALA A 143 -5.12 13.89 -35.87
CA ALA A 143 -4.45 15.11 -35.45
C ALA A 143 -3.08 14.69 -34.92
N MET A 144 -2.14 14.46 -35.85
CA MET A 144 -0.73 14.55 -35.48
C MET A 144 -0.51 15.97 -34.99
N GLY A 145 -0.27 16.13 -33.69
CA GLY A 145 0.43 17.29 -33.16
C GLY A 145 1.85 17.27 -33.71
N ALA A 146 2.00 17.63 -34.98
CA ALA A 146 3.29 17.81 -35.62
C ALA A 146 3.93 19.06 -35.01
N GLY A 147 4.95 18.86 -34.18
CA GLY A 147 6.00 19.85 -34.05
C GLY A 147 6.56 20.11 -35.46
N ILE A 148 6.29 21.30 -35.98
CA ILE A 148 6.72 21.74 -37.30
C ILE A 148 8.27 21.75 -37.33
N ARG A 149 8.86 20.74 -37.95
CA ARG A 149 10.10 20.91 -38.72
C ARG A 149 9.78 20.64 -40.17
N THR A 150 9.75 21.70 -40.95
CA THR A 150 9.65 21.68 -42.41
C THR A 150 10.83 20.92 -43.00
N GLY A 151 10.56 19.76 -43.58
CA GLY A 151 11.48 18.97 -44.39
C GLY A 151 10.66 17.96 -45.20
N ALA A 152 10.54 18.23 -46.49
CA ALA A 152 9.67 17.51 -47.42
C ALA A 152 10.09 16.05 -47.66
N ALA A 153 9.12 15.12 -47.72
CA ALA A 153 8.92 14.19 -48.83
C ALA A 153 7.77 13.20 -48.51
N LEU A 154 7.01 12.88 -49.56
CA LEU A 154 5.78 12.08 -49.61
C LEU A 154 6.06 10.57 -49.49
N ALA A 155 5.23 9.84 -48.73
CA ALA A 155 4.45 8.67 -49.15
C ALA A 155 3.98 7.83 -47.93
N PRO A 156 2.71 7.38 -47.87
CA PRO A 156 2.20 6.57 -46.78
C PRO A 156 2.42 5.08 -47.08
N SER A 157 2.96 4.32 -46.12
CA SER A 157 2.98 2.86 -46.20
C SER A 157 2.92 2.26 -44.79
N PHE A 158 1.80 1.61 -44.53
CA PHE A 158 1.59 0.43 -43.68
C PHE A 158 2.03 0.47 -42.21
N LEU A 159 1.01 0.40 -41.34
CA LEU A 159 1.04 -0.21 -40.02
C LEU A 159 1.38 -1.71 -40.14
N THR A 160 2.52 -2.12 -39.60
CA THR A 160 2.67 -3.38 -38.88
C THR A 160 3.66 -3.17 -37.75
N MET A 161 3.16 -3.16 -36.52
CA MET A 161 3.96 -3.17 -35.31
C MET A 161 4.27 -4.63 -34.96
N GLU A 162 5.36 -5.13 -35.53
CA GLU A 162 6.12 -6.27 -35.01
C GLU A 162 7.59 -6.01 -35.38
N CYS A 163 8.43 -5.67 -34.39
CA CYS A 163 9.88 -5.74 -34.59
C CYS A 163 10.29 -7.22 -34.55
N VAL A 164 9.99 -7.97 -35.61
CA VAL A 164 10.67 -9.24 -35.88
C VAL A 164 11.97 -8.91 -36.58
N ALA A 165 13.09 -9.07 -35.89
CA ALA A 165 14.40 -9.02 -36.49
C ALA A 165 14.62 -10.27 -37.35
N GLN A 166 14.19 -10.25 -38.62
CA GLN A 166 14.55 -11.30 -39.57
C GLN A 166 16.02 -11.13 -40.00
N ARG A 167 16.88 -12.04 -39.52
CA ARG A 167 18.21 -12.30 -40.07
C ARG A 167 18.06 -12.83 -41.51
N SER A 168 18.54 -12.06 -42.50
CA SER A 168 19.11 -12.64 -43.73
C SER A 168 19.84 -11.58 -44.58
N HIS A 169 21.12 -11.86 -44.83
CA HIS A 169 22.06 -11.27 -45.81
C HIS A 169 23.06 -10.18 -45.35
N PRO A 170 24.28 -10.23 -45.91
CA PRO A 170 25.52 -10.17 -45.12
C PRO A 170 26.10 -8.76 -45.05
N SER A 171 26.49 -8.35 -43.85
CA SER A 171 27.34 -7.18 -43.64
C SER A 171 28.76 -7.49 -44.10
N ALA A 172 29.19 -6.91 -45.22
CA ALA A 172 30.60 -6.79 -45.56
C ALA A 172 31.27 -5.73 -44.65
N PRO A 173 32.59 -5.84 -44.37
CA PRO A 173 33.22 -5.22 -43.23
C PRO A 173 33.83 -3.86 -43.57
N SER A 174 33.61 -2.85 -42.74
CA SER A 174 34.49 -1.67 -42.65
C SER A 174 34.37 -1.10 -41.24
N SER A 175 35.26 -1.48 -40.33
CA SER A 175 36.54 -0.81 -40.09
C SER A 175 36.36 0.63 -39.59
N SER A 176 36.34 0.78 -38.27
CA SER A 176 36.96 1.92 -37.60
C SER A 176 37.19 1.56 -36.14
N GLY A 177 38.30 0.84 -35.93
CA GLY A 177 39.08 1.04 -34.71
C GLY A 177 39.81 2.38 -34.76
N TRP A 178 40.11 2.87 -33.56
CA TRP A 178 41.03 3.97 -33.19
C TRP A 178 40.52 5.38 -33.52
N TYR A 179 40.57 6.35 -32.60
CA TYR A 179 41.45 6.56 -31.45
C TYR A 179 40.74 6.63 -30.10
#